data_AF-V4ARU5-F1
#
_entry.id   AF-V4ARU5-F1
#
_cell.length_a   1.000
_cell.length_b   1.000
_cell.length_c   1.000
_cell.angle_alpha   90.00
_cell.angle_beta   90.00
_cell.angle_gamma   90.00
#
_symmetry.space_group_name_H-M   'P 1'
#
loop_
_entity.id
_entity.type
_entity.pdbx_description
1 polymer ?
#
loop_
_entity_poly.entity_id
_entity_poly.type
_entity_poly.pdbx_seq_one_letter_code
_entity_poly.pdbx_strand_id
1 'polypeptide(L)'
;MASMIKLSILCSMIATVTSLSCVACPKDQVCDPLPESAECFPAKAACACCKTCAGRFGDKCSTLSVRCHPDFVCVNEDGVELSSVPWYTFDFRGICVRDRCPEPSTGGDGGIVPLPVGK
;
A
#
# COMPACT_ATOMS: atom_id res chain seq x y z
N MET A 1 34.76 49.09 -1.95
CA MET A 1 33.94 48.46 -0.90
C MET A 1 32.78 47.69 -1.55
N ALA A 2 33.08 46.61 -2.26
CA ALA A 2 32.06 45.83 -2.99
C ALA A 2 32.57 44.39 -3.18
N SER A 3 32.65 43.61 -2.10
CA SER A 3 32.98 42.18 -2.21
C SER A 3 32.63 41.39 -0.95
N MET A 4 31.38 41.48 -0.48
CA MET A 4 30.88 40.65 0.65
C MET A 4 29.37 40.36 0.55
N ILE A 5 28.80 40.13 -0.64
CA ILE A 5 27.36 39.80 -0.79
C ILE A 5 27.12 38.48 -1.54
N LYS A 6 28.12 37.90 -2.21
CA LYS A 6 27.91 36.70 -3.05
C LYS A 6 28.04 35.34 -2.33
N LEU A 7 28.35 35.31 -1.03
CA LEU A 7 28.60 34.08 -0.29
C LEU A 7 27.55 33.74 0.78
N SER A 8 26.34 34.33 0.70
CA SER A 8 25.28 34.09 1.69
C SER A 8 24.04 33.36 1.15
N ILE A 9 23.98 33.04 -0.15
CA ILE A 9 22.79 32.41 -0.78
C ILE A 9 22.95 30.89 -0.94
N LEU A 10 24.14 30.33 -0.75
CA LEU A 10 24.40 28.90 -1.00
C LEU A 10 24.08 27.98 0.19
N CYS A 11 23.75 28.51 1.38
CA CYS A 11 23.67 27.72 2.62
C CYS A 11 22.25 27.53 3.19
N SER A 12 21.18 27.84 2.43
CA SER A 12 19.79 27.74 2.91
C SER A 12 18.99 26.55 2.35
N MET A 13 19.64 25.64 1.61
CA MET A 13 19.00 24.46 1.02
C MET A 13 19.21 23.17 1.82
N ILE A 14 19.64 23.25 3.08
CA ILE A 14 19.54 22.09 3.98
C ILE A 14 18.14 22.13 4.60
N ALA A 15 17.13 22.02 3.73
CA ALA A 15 15.76 21.79 4.16
C ALA A 15 15.74 20.42 4.84
N THR A 16 15.29 20.41 6.08
CA THR A 16 15.20 19.27 6.97
C THR A 16 14.42 18.14 6.30
N VAL A 17 15.13 17.06 5.93
CA VAL A 17 14.49 15.79 5.60
C VAL A 17 14.04 15.18 6.92
N THR A 18 12.94 15.65 7.48
CA THR A 18 12.27 14.98 8.58
C THR A 18 11.82 13.63 8.04
N SER A 19 12.54 12.58 8.44
CA SER A 19 12.23 11.20 8.09
C SER A 19 10.78 10.90 8.48
N LEU A 20 9.91 10.66 7.49
CA LEU A 20 8.53 10.21 7.69
C LEU A 20 8.56 8.81 8.33
N SER A 21 8.71 8.78 9.65
CA SER A 21 8.73 7.56 10.44
C SER A 21 7.43 7.47 11.22
N CYS A 22 6.84 6.28 11.29
CA CYS A 22 5.70 6.05 12.17
C CYS A 22 6.09 6.26 13.62
N VAL A 23 5.17 6.78 14.43
CA VAL A 23 5.34 6.81 15.89
C VAL A 23 5.40 5.36 16.40
N ALA A 24 6.29 5.10 17.36
CA ALA A 24 6.40 3.79 17.98
C ALA A 24 5.09 3.41 18.69
N CYS A 25 4.69 2.15 18.57
CA CYS A 25 3.51 1.64 19.27
C CYS A 25 3.73 1.61 20.79
N PRO A 26 2.69 1.91 21.60
CA PRO A 26 2.75 1.71 23.05
C PRO A 26 3.13 0.27 23.39
N LYS A 27 3.96 0.08 24.43
CA LYS A 27 4.42 -1.27 24.84
C LYS A 27 3.30 -2.11 25.44
N ASP A 28 2.29 -1.44 26.00
CA ASP A 28 1.08 -1.97 26.61
C ASP A 28 -0.10 -2.03 25.63
N GLN A 29 0.14 -1.80 24.33
CA GLN A 29 -0.91 -1.93 23.31
C GLN A 29 -1.43 -3.37 23.27
N VAL A 30 -2.67 -3.54 23.71
CA VAL A 30 -3.44 -4.77 23.51
C VAL A 30 -4.12 -4.70 22.14
N CYS A 31 -3.97 -5.75 21.34
CA CYS A 31 -4.62 -5.89 20.04
C CYS A 31 -5.67 -6.98 20.11
N ASP A 32 -6.82 -6.74 19.48
CA ASP A 32 -7.86 -7.76 19.38
C ASP A 32 -7.35 -8.98 18.59
N PRO A 33 -7.69 -10.21 19.03
CA PRO A 33 -7.36 -11.40 18.27
C PRO A 33 -8.06 -11.36 16.91
N LEU A 34 -7.33 -11.77 15.88
CA LEU A 34 -7.91 -11.95 14.55
C LEU A 34 -8.79 -13.20 14.54
N PRO A 35 -9.87 -13.23 13.74
CA PRO A 35 -10.66 -14.43 13.56
C PRO A 35 -9.79 -15.53 12.94
N GLU A 36 -9.92 -16.76 13.43
CA GLU A 36 -9.17 -17.95 12.94
C GLU A 36 -9.69 -18.48 11.59
N SER A 37 -10.47 -17.69 10.86
CA SER A 37 -11.02 -18.12 9.57
C SER A 37 -9.95 -18.10 8.48
N ALA A 38 -10.02 -19.09 7.58
CA ALA A 38 -9.15 -19.15 6.39
C ALA A 38 -9.30 -17.91 5.48
N GLU A 39 -10.40 -17.16 5.62
CA GLU A 39 -10.66 -15.94 4.87
C GLU A 39 -10.01 -14.68 5.47
N CYS A 40 -9.39 -14.77 6.66
CA CYS A 40 -8.68 -13.64 7.27
C CYS A 40 -7.18 -13.78 7.06
N PHE A 41 -6.66 -13.06 6.06
CA PHE A 41 -5.21 -12.90 5.92
C PHE A 41 -4.73 -11.77 6.84
N PRO A 42 -3.85 -12.02 7.83
CA PRO A 42 -3.36 -10.98 8.72
C PRO A 42 -2.53 -9.94 7.97
N ALA A 43 -3.00 -8.70 7.96
CA ALA A 43 -2.33 -7.56 7.35
C ALA A 43 -2.31 -6.37 8.31
N LYS A 44 -1.57 -5.32 7.93
CA LYS A 44 -1.39 -4.14 8.77
C LYS A 44 -1.36 -2.90 7.88
N ALA A 45 -2.17 -1.90 8.22
CA ALA A 45 -2.16 -0.61 7.55
C ALA A 45 -0.86 0.16 7.87
N ALA A 46 -0.55 1.18 7.06
CA ALA A 46 0.60 2.04 7.30
C ALA A 46 0.52 2.68 8.69
N CYS A 47 1.59 2.57 9.47
CA CYS A 47 1.71 3.08 10.84
C CYS A 47 0.66 2.57 11.86
N ALA A 48 -0.18 1.59 11.51
CA ALA A 48 -1.03 0.95 12.51
C ALA A 48 -0.18 0.27 13.60
N CYS A 49 -0.77 -0.10 14.73
CA CYS A 49 -0.10 -0.93 15.73
C CYS A 49 -0.54 -2.39 15.65
N CYS A 50 -1.83 -2.61 15.51
CA CYS A 50 -2.44 -3.94 15.45
C CYS A 50 -2.57 -4.45 14.01
N LYS A 51 -2.62 -5.78 13.88
CA LYS A 51 -2.97 -6.44 12.63
C LYS A 51 -4.50 -6.47 12.48
N THR A 52 -4.98 -6.40 11.25
CA THR A 52 -6.38 -6.56 10.87
C THR A 52 -6.46 -7.59 9.73
N CYS A 53 -7.65 -8.06 9.37
CA CYS A 53 -7.78 -8.83 8.13
C CYS A 53 -7.49 -7.92 6.92
N ALA A 54 -6.85 -8.48 5.90
CA ALA A 54 -6.60 -7.81 4.63
C ALA A 54 -7.91 -7.43 3.91
N GLY A 55 -7.83 -6.41 3.03
CA GLY A 55 -8.97 -5.95 2.24
C GLY A 55 -9.47 -7.01 1.27
N ARG A 56 -10.79 -7.18 1.17
CA ARG A 56 -11.47 -8.13 0.30
C ARG A 56 -11.87 -7.50 -1.02
N PHE A 57 -12.38 -8.30 -1.95
CA PHE A 57 -12.93 -7.83 -3.22
C PHE A 57 -13.91 -6.66 -3.02
N GLY A 58 -13.68 -5.56 -3.72
CA GLY A 58 -14.48 -4.34 -3.65
C GLY A 58 -14.10 -3.38 -2.53
N ASP A 59 -13.25 -3.79 -1.58
CA ASP A 59 -12.78 -2.89 -0.52
C ASP A 59 -11.86 -1.81 -1.10
N LYS A 60 -11.92 -0.61 -0.53
CA LYS A 60 -11.04 0.49 -0.90
C LYS A 60 -9.62 0.18 -0.47
N CYS A 61 -8.67 0.50 -1.33
CA CYS A 61 -7.25 0.33 -1.08
C CYS A 61 -6.47 1.60 -1.46
N SER A 62 -5.41 1.88 -0.71
CA SER A 62 -4.57 3.07 -0.83
C SER A 62 -3.27 2.86 -0.06
N THR A 63 -2.40 3.86 -0.07
CA THR A 63 -1.14 3.88 0.69
C THR A 63 -1.33 3.75 2.20
N LEU A 64 -2.46 4.25 2.73
CA LEU A 64 -2.71 4.30 4.17
C LEU A 64 -3.70 3.24 4.66
N SER A 65 -4.37 2.54 3.74
CA SER A 65 -5.28 1.46 4.11
C SER A 65 -4.52 0.18 4.42
N VAL A 66 -5.23 -0.80 4.97
CA VAL A 66 -4.74 -2.18 4.94
C VAL A 66 -4.56 -2.63 3.48
N ARG A 67 -3.56 -3.47 3.23
CA ARG A 67 -3.35 -4.08 1.92
C ARG A 67 -4.49 -5.04 1.59
N CYS A 68 -4.72 -5.27 0.30
CA CYS A 68 -5.65 -6.29 -0.17
C CYS A 68 -5.18 -7.70 0.25
N HIS A 69 -6.10 -8.66 0.29
CA HIS A 69 -5.80 -10.08 0.42
C HIS A 69 -4.85 -10.52 -0.71
N PRO A 70 -3.98 -11.53 -0.49
CA PRO A 70 -3.06 -12.02 -1.53
C PRO A 70 -3.71 -12.44 -2.84
N ASP A 71 -4.99 -12.80 -2.83
CA ASP A 71 -5.77 -13.16 -4.04
C ASP A 71 -6.30 -11.94 -4.82
N PHE A 72 -6.03 -10.73 -4.33
CA PHE A 72 -6.52 -9.48 -4.88
C PHE A 72 -5.39 -8.48 -5.10
N VAL A 73 -5.53 -7.64 -6.13
CA VAL A 73 -4.65 -6.51 -6.42
C VAL A 73 -5.40 -5.19 -6.24
N CYS A 74 -4.70 -4.14 -5.85
CA CYS A 74 -5.28 -2.81 -5.70
C CYS A 74 -5.27 -2.08 -7.04
N VAL A 75 -6.44 -1.73 -7.58
CA VAL A 75 -6.57 -1.11 -8.90
C VAL A 75 -7.24 0.24 -8.80
N ASN A 76 -6.59 1.28 -9.32
CA ASN A 76 -7.12 2.64 -9.34
C ASN A 76 -8.05 2.89 -10.54
N GLU A 77 -8.60 4.10 -10.64
CA GLU A 77 -9.50 4.49 -11.74
C GLU A 77 -8.82 4.50 -13.11
N ASP A 78 -7.49 4.67 -13.16
CA ASP A 78 -6.68 4.61 -14.39
C ASP A 78 -6.37 3.17 -14.83
N GLY A 79 -6.79 2.15 -14.07
CA GLY A 79 -6.48 0.75 -14.33
C GLY A 79 -5.06 0.33 -13.93
N VAL A 80 -4.35 1.14 -13.15
CA VAL A 80 -3.02 0.80 -12.61
C VAL A 80 -3.19 -0.21 -11.48
N GLU A 81 -2.58 -1.37 -11.64
CA GLU A 81 -2.63 -2.46 -10.67
C GLU A 81 -1.37 -2.49 -9.80
N LEU A 82 -1.54 -2.50 -8.47
CA LEU A 82 -0.46 -2.61 -7.50
C LEU A 82 -0.79 -3.66 -6.45
N SER A 83 0.07 -4.67 -6.31
CA SER A 83 -0.01 -5.66 -5.22
C SER A 83 0.25 -5.03 -3.84
N SER A 84 1.08 -3.98 -3.81
CA SER A 84 1.29 -3.12 -2.65
C SER A 84 1.49 -1.68 -3.11
N VAL A 85 0.66 -0.78 -2.60
CA VAL A 85 0.78 0.65 -2.88
C VAL A 85 2.03 1.21 -2.18
N PRO A 86 3.00 1.81 -2.91
CA PRO A 86 4.18 2.40 -2.31
C PRO A 86 3.85 3.54 -1.34
N TRP A 87 4.65 3.70 -0.29
CA TRP A 87 4.42 4.72 0.75
C TRP A 87 4.42 6.17 0.22
N TYR A 88 5.09 6.42 -0.90
CA TYR A 88 5.23 7.75 -1.51
C TYR A 88 4.12 8.10 -2.50
N THR A 89 3.22 7.18 -2.83
CA THR A 89 2.11 7.44 -3.77
C THR A 89 0.85 7.86 -3.02
N PHE A 90 0.88 9.01 -2.35
CA PHE A 90 -0.20 9.45 -1.45
C PHE A 90 -1.58 9.61 -2.12
N ASP A 91 -1.59 9.92 -3.41
CA ASP A 91 -2.81 10.11 -4.19
C ASP A 91 -3.39 8.81 -4.77
N PHE A 92 -2.69 7.68 -4.60
CA PHE A 92 -3.17 6.41 -5.10
C PHE A 92 -4.40 5.95 -4.30
N ARG A 93 -5.54 5.88 -4.98
CA ARG A 93 -6.80 5.34 -4.46
C ARG A 93 -7.37 4.34 -5.44
N GLY A 94 -7.69 3.16 -4.94
CA GLY A 94 -8.24 2.09 -5.76
C GLY A 94 -9.19 1.21 -4.97
N ILE A 95 -9.51 0.08 -5.60
CA ILE A 95 -10.31 -0.99 -5.04
C ILE A 95 -9.59 -2.33 -5.21
N CYS A 96 -9.79 -3.24 -4.25
CA CYS A 96 -9.26 -4.58 -4.35
C CYS A 96 -10.07 -5.38 -5.39
N VAL A 97 -9.41 -5.90 -6.41
CA VAL A 97 -10.03 -6.73 -7.46
C VAL A 97 -9.28 -8.05 -7.56
N ARG A 98 -9.92 -9.09 -8.13
CA ARG A 98 -9.25 -10.39 -8.36
C ARG A 98 -8.04 -10.22 -9.24
N ASP A 99 -6.91 -10.75 -8.77
CA ASP A 99 -5.72 -10.87 -9.62
C ASP A 99 -6.07 -11.76 -10.81
N ARG A 100 -5.93 -11.21 -12.02
CA ARG A 100 -6.22 -11.93 -13.26
C ARG A 100 -5.08 -12.83 -13.68
N CYS A 101 -3.94 -12.73 -13.02
CA CYS A 101 -2.77 -13.56 -13.23
C CYS A 101 -2.37 -14.17 -11.89
N PRO A 102 -3.11 -15.17 -11.35
CA PRO A 102 -2.54 -15.98 -10.30
C PRO A 102 -1.20 -16.51 -10.85
N GLU A 103 -0.09 -16.19 -10.17
CA GLU A 103 1.18 -16.83 -10.49
C GLU A 103 0.90 -18.33 -10.60
N PRO A 104 1.45 -19.03 -11.62
CA PRO A 104 1.24 -20.45 -11.76
C PRO A 104 1.75 -21.13 -10.49
N SER A 105 0.82 -21.41 -9.58
CA SER A 105 0.99 -22.36 -8.51
C SER A 105 1.45 -23.61 -9.20
N THR A 106 2.63 -24.07 -8.80
CA THR A 106 3.41 -25.08 -9.50
C THR A 106 2.60 -26.38 -9.52
N GLY A 107 1.82 -26.60 -10.59
CA GLY A 107 0.99 -27.79 -10.81
C GLY A 107 -0.50 -27.53 -11.03
N GLY A 108 -0.91 -27.30 -12.28
CA GLY A 108 -2.33 -27.42 -12.67
C GLY A 108 -2.67 -26.72 -13.98
N ASP A 109 -2.90 -27.53 -15.01
CA ASP A 109 -3.33 -27.25 -16.40
C ASP A 109 -4.14 -25.95 -16.64
N GLY A 110 -3.68 -25.15 -17.61
CA GLY A 110 -4.18 -23.81 -17.91
C GLY A 110 -5.53 -23.76 -18.65
N GLY A 111 -6.39 -22.84 -18.21
CA GLY A 111 -7.54 -22.36 -18.95
C GLY A 111 -7.47 -20.85 -19.10
N ILE A 112 -7.27 -20.35 -20.33
CA ILE A 112 -7.28 -18.92 -20.64
C ILE A 112 -8.74 -18.44 -20.60
N VAL A 113 -9.10 -17.59 -19.64
CA VAL A 113 -10.41 -16.92 -19.61
C VAL A 113 -10.28 -15.53 -20.25
N PRO A 114 -11.00 -15.23 -21.35
CA PRO A 114 -10.95 -13.91 -21.98
C PRO A 114 -11.60 -12.84 -21.10
N LEU A 115 -10.96 -11.66 -21.06
CA LEU A 115 -11.45 -10.48 -20.34
C LEU A 115 -12.75 -9.94 -20.98
N PRO A 116 -13.76 -9.53 -20.20
CA PRO A 116 -14.87 -8.76 -20.74
C PRO A 116 -14.40 -7.36 -21.09
N VAL A 117 -14.36 -7.05 -22.38
CA VAL A 117 -14.25 -5.69 -22.91
C VAL A 117 -15.57 -4.99 -22.61
N GLY A 118 -15.55 -4.03 -21.68
CA GLY A 118 -16.70 -3.17 -21.38
C GLY A 118 -17.07 -2.31 -22.60
N LYS A 119 -18.37 -2.21 -22.87
CA LYS A 119 -19.00 -1.36 -23.89
C LYS A 119 -18.95 0.12 -23.52
#